data_AF-A0A3D2CR59-F1
#
_entry.id   AF-A0A3D2CR59-F1
#
_cell.length_a   1.000
_cell.length_b   1.000
_cell.length_c   1.000
_cell.angle_alpha   90.00
_cell.angle_beta   90.00
_cell.angle_gamma   90.00
#
_symmetry.space_group_name_H-M   'P 1'
#
loop_
_entity.id
_entity.type
_entity.pdbx_description
1 polymer ?
#
loop_
_entity_poly.entity_id
_entity_poly.type
_entity_poly.pdbx_seq_one_letter_code
_entity_poly.pdbx_strand_id
1 'polypeptide(L)'
;QGKCKPKLLQTYSSERRKVALQLIEADRQLSKLVATRPTSDNDAPEAKTNTVDIQKFMARQNGFVAGTSIEYNSSYICTGAENQNLASGFKIGQRFHSAEAIRVADGGRQHLGHLNKADGRWRIFIFGNKQNPGESSSESYKLVEFIANSESSPVRKYTPDAADIDSVIDIYTVFQQQDLSIENMPDFLWPAKGKFGLRDYEKVFHAEKGNDIFEQRNIERSSGCMVVVRPDQHIANILPLNAYQELTAFFDEFMIAQNQS
;
A
#
# COMPACT_ATOMS: atom_id res chain seq x y z
N GLN A 1 22.69 -4.06 5.77
CA GLN A 1 22.09 -2.83 6.33
C GLN A 1 21.58 -3.00 7.76
N GLY A 2 21.34 -4.20 8.29
CA GLY A 2 21.03 -4.38 9.72
C GLY A 2 19.66 -3.86 10.19
N LYS A 3 18.74 -3.56 9.25
CA LYS A 3 17.42 -2.98 9.55
C LYS A 3 16.32 -4.00 9.87
N CYS A 4 16.47 -5.25 9.41
CA CYS A 4 15.49 -6.32 9.59
C CYS A 4 16.15 -7.65 9.96
N LYS A 5 15.41 -8.49 10.68
CA LYS A 5 15.80 -9.85 11.07
C LYS A 5 15.98 -10.73 9.81
N PRO A 6 16.98 -11.62 9.74
CA PRO A 6 17.21 -12.49 8.58
C PRO A 6 16.02 -13.38 8.20
N LYS A 7 15.12 -13.69 9.15
CA LYS A 7 13.88 -14.45 8.87
C LYS A 7 13.03 -13.84 7.75
N LEU A 8 13.13 -12.51 7.53
CA LEU A 8 12.47 -11.81 6.43
C LEU A 8 12.76 -12.42 5.06
N LEU A 9 13.97 -12.97 4.84
CA LEU A 9 14.35 -13.59 3.57
C LEU A 9 13.51 -14.83 3.22
N GLN A 10 12.90 -15.49 4.22
CA GLN A 10 12.07 -16.67 3.99
C GLN A 10 10.77 -16.33 3.25
N THR A 11 10.28 -15.09 3.37
CA THR A 11 9.02 -14.68 2.72
C THR A 11 9.12 -14.69 1.20
N TYR A 12 10.32 -14.47 0.65
CA TYR A 12 10.57 -14.54 -0.79
C TYR A 12 10.10 -15.87 -1.38
N SER A 13 10.49 -16.99 -0.77
CA SER A 13 10.13 -18.31 -1.28
C SER A 13 8.63 -18.57 -1.15
N SER A 14 8.04 -18.30 0.02
CA SER A 14 6.62 -18.55 0.25
C SER A 14 5.71 -17.70 -0.65
N GLU A 15 6.10 -16.45 -0.93
CA GLU A 15 5.35 -15.54 -1.77
C GLU A 15 5.55 -15.85 -3.26
N ARG A 16 6.81 -15.85 -3.73
CA ARG A 16 7.13 -15.92 -5.16
C ARG A 16 6.91 -17.30 -5.75
N ARG A 17 7.15 -18.38 -4.98
CA ARG A 17 6.93 -19.74 -5.46
C ARG A 17 5.45 -19.99 -5.76
N LYS A 18 4.54 -19.50 -4.91
CA LYS A 18 3.10 -19.62 -5.14
C LYS A 18 2.69 -18.91 -6.43
N VAL A 19 3.13 -17.67 -6.62
CA VAL A 19 2.84 -16.90 -7.83
C VAL A 19 3.38 -17.59 -9.09
N ALA A 20 4.59 -18.15 -9.02
CA ALA A 20 5.17 -18.91 -10.13
C ALA A 20 4.33 -20.17 -10.47
N LEU A 21 3.83 -20.89 -9.46
CA LEU A 21 2.94 -22.03 -9.68
C LEU A 21 1.60 -21.61 -10.31
N GLN A 22 1.03 -20.49 -9.88
CA GLN A 22 -0.18 -19.92 -10.51
C GLN A 22 0.08 -19.56 -11.98
N LEU A 23 1.27 -19.05 -12.29
CA LEU A 23 1.65 -18.71 -13.66
C LEU A 23 1.79 -19.96 -14.54
N ILE A 24 2.43 -21.01 -14.02
CA ILE A 24 2.55 -22.30 -14.71
C ILE A 24 1.16 -22.89 -14.98
N GLU A 25 0.24 -22.85 -14.01
CA GLU A 25 -1.11 -23.39 -14.20
C GLU A 25 -1.93 -22.57 -15.21
N ALA A 26 -1.83 -21.23 -15.15
CA ALA A 26 -2.48 -20.35 -16.12
C ALA A 26 -1.97 -20.62 -17.54
N ASP A 27 -0.65 -20.77 -17.72
CA ASP A 27 -0.02 -21.08 -19.01
C ASP A 27 -0.43 -22.47 -19.52
N ARG A 28 -0.52 -23.47 -18.64
CA ARG A 28 -0.99 -24.81 -18.96
C ARG A 28 -2.45 -24.80 -19.44
N GLN A 29 -3.32 -24.02 -18.79
CA GLN A 29 -4.73 -23.88 -19.18
C GLN A 29 -4.86 -23.17 -20.54
N LEU A 30 -4.12 -22.08 -20.73
CA LEU A 30 -4.10 -21.36 -21.99
C LEU A 30 -3.59 -22.24 -23.14
N SER A 31 -2.48 -22.96 -22.92
CA SER A 31 -1.91 -23.88 -23.90
C SER A 31 -2.91 -24.93 -24.35
N LYS A 32 -3.71 -25.51 -23.44
CA LYS A 32 -4.77 -26.46 -23.80
C LYS A 32 -5.88 -25.83 -24.64
N LEU A 33 -6.32 -24.62 -24.29
CA LEU A 33 -7.35 -23.88 -25.02
C LEU A 33 -6.89 -23.47 -26.44
N VAL A 34 -5.59 -23.23 -26.62
CA VAL A 34 -5.01 -22.85 -27.91
C VAL A 34 -4.60 -24.08 -28.74
N ALA A 35 -4.17 -25.17 -28.10
CA ALA A 35 -3.74 -26.41 -28.77
C ALA A 35 -4.91 -27.21 -29.36
N THR A 36 -6.16 -26.92 -28.99
CA THR A 36 -7.35 -27.36 -29.74
C THR A 36 -7.40 -26.68 -31.11
N ARG A 37 -6.51 -27.08 -32.02
CA ARG A 37 -6.59 -26.84 -33.47
C ARG A 37 -7.41 -27.96 -34.12
N PRO A 38 -8.14 -27.67 -35.21
CA PRO A 38 -8.85 -28.70 -35.96
C PRO A 38 -7.81 -29.63 -36.61
N THR A 39 -7.93 -30.93 -36.38
CA THR A 39 -7.28 -31.92 -37.22
C THR A 39 -7.73 -31.70 -38.66
N SER A 40 -6.79 -31.71 -39.59
CA SER A 40 -7.02 -31.60 -41.04
C SER A 40 -7.65 -32.87 -41.63
N ASP A 41 -8.62 -33.45 -40.92
CA ASP A 41 -9.46 -34.53 -41.42
C ASP A 41 -10.81 -33.94 -41.78
N ASN A 42 -11.14 -34.03 -43.07
CA ASN A 42 -12.36 -33.46 -43.68
C ASN A 42 -13.68 -34.09 -43.17
N ASP A 43 -13.63 -34.99 -42.19
CA ASP A 43 -14.80 -35.71 -41.63
C ASP A 43 -15.00 -35.52 -40.12
N ALA A 44 -14.23 -34.65 -39.45
CA ALA A 44 -14.50 -34.27 -38.07
C ALA A 44 -15.44 -33.05 -38.02
N PRO A 45 -16.48 -33.02 -37.15
CA PRO A 45 -17.31 -31.85 -37.00
C PRO A 45 -16.40 -30.68 -36.64
N GLU A 46 -16.50 -29.57 -37.40
CA GLU A 46 -15.67 -28.38 -37.23
C GLU A 46 -15.43 -28.12 -35.75
N ALA A 47 -14.21 -28.41 -35.28
CA ALA A 47 -13.78 -27.94 -33.99
C ALA A 47 -13.68 -26.42 -34.15
N LYS A 48 -14.81 -25.73 -33.95
CA LYS A 48 -14.84 -24.30 -33.72
C LYS A 48 -13.86 -24.09 -32.59
N THR A 49 -12.66 -23.62 -32.90
CA THR A 49 -11.79 -22.96 -31.95
C THR A 49 -12.71 -22.00 -31.22
N ASN A 50 -13.07 -22.29 -29.98
CA ASN A 50 -14.12 -21.54 -29.31
C ASN A 50 -13.45 -20.25 -28.85
N THR A 51 -13.25 -19.33 -29.78
CA THR A 51 -12.66 -17.99 -29.57
C THR A 51 -13.35 -17.28 -28.42
N VAL A 52 -14.63 -17.59 -28.19
CA VAL A 52 -15.43 -17.20 -27.03
C VAL A 52 -14.83 -17.73 -25.71
N ASP A 53 -14.38 -18.98 -25.64
CA ASP A 53 -13.76 -19.55 -24.44
C ASP A 53 -12.37 -18.96 -24.18
N ILE A 54 -11.59 -18.70 -25.23
CA ILE A 54 -10.31 -17.98 -25.13
C ILE A 54 -10.55 -16.54 -24.64
N GLN A 55 -11.54 -15.83 -25.20
CA GLN A 55 -11.92 -14.49 -24.75
C GLN A 55 -12.38 -14.48 -23.29
N LYS A 56 -13.22 -15.44 -22.88
CA LYS A 56 -13.65 -15.60 -21.48
C LYS A 56 -12.46 -15.90 -20.56
N PHE A 57 -11.53 -16.75 -20.99
CA PHE A 57 -10.32 -17.07 -20.22
C PHE A 57 -9.45 -15.82 -20.06
N MET A 58 -9.16 -15.11 -21.15
CA MET A 58 -8.38 -13.86 -21.12
C MET A 58 -9.06 -12.78 -20.28
N ALA A 59 -10.37 -12.60 -20.38
CA ALA A 59 -11.11 -11.64 -19.56
C ALA A 59 -11.01 -11.97 -18.06
N ARG A 60 -11.10 -13.25 -17.68
CA ARG A 60 -10.95 -13.71 -16.29
C ARG A 60 -9.53 -13.57 -15.77
N GLN A 61 -8.53 -13.82 -16.63
CA GLN A 61 -7.11 -13.81 -16.26
C GLN A 61 -6.42 -12.46 -16.51
N ASN A 62 -7.11 -11.45 -17.04
CA ASN A 62 -6.52 -10.18 -17.47
C ASN A 62 -5.65 -9.53 -16.37
N GLY A 63 -6.17 -9.48 -15.14
CA GLY A 63 -5.44 -8.92 -14.01
C GLY A 63 -4.18 -9.72 -13.64
N PHE A 64 -4.22 -11.04 -13.76
CA PHE A 64 -3.07 -11.92 -13.53
C PHE A 64 -2.03 -11.80 -14.65
N VAL A 65 -2.46 -11.78 -15.92
CA VAL A 65 -1.59 -11.57 -17.10
C VAL A 65 -0.92 -10.20 -17.06
N ALA A 66 -1.65 -9.16 -16.66
CA ALA A 66 -1.10 -7.83 -16.45
C ALA A 66 -0.19 -7.72 -15.21
N GLY A 67 -0.05 -8.79 -14.40
CA GLY A 67 0.73 -8.81 -13.17
C GLY A 67 0.15 -7.93 -12.06
N THR A 68 -1.11 -7.50 -12.19
CA THR A 68 -1.74 -6.52 -11.30
C THR A 68 -2.63 -7.13 -10.23
N SER A 69 -2.97 -8.42 -10.36
CA SER A 69 -3.83 -9.15 -9.42
C SER A 69 -3.10 -10.22 -8.62
N ILE A 70 -1.77 -10.10 -8.51
CA ILE A 70 -0.98 -10.94 -7.58
C ILE A 70 -1.44 -10.60 -6.16
N GLU A 71 -1.77 -11.63 -5.40
CA GLU A 71 -2.18 -11.53 -4.00
C GLU A 71 -1.36 -12.51 -3.16
N TYR A 72 -0.53 -11.94 -2.27
CA TYR A 72 0.23 -12.71 -1.31
C TYR A 72 -0.67 -13.25 -0.20
N ASN A 73 -0.38 -14.48 0.24
CA ASN A 73 -1.06 -15.08 1.39
C ASN A 73 -0.75 -14.31 2.67
N SER A 74 -1.59 -14.52 3.68
CA SER A 74 -1.28 -14.06 5.02
C SER A 74 0.07 -14.61 5.50
N SER A 75 0.85 -13.72 6.10
CA SER A 75 2.15 -13.96 6.71
C SER A 75 2.42 -12.86 7.73
N TYR A 76 3.55 -12.90 8.42
CA TYR A 76 3.89 -11.83 9.36
C TYR A 76 4.25 -10.48 8.70
N ILE A 77 4.31 -10.40 7.37
CA ILE A 77 4.41 -9.15 6.59
C ILE A 77 3.18 -8.92 5.68
N CYS A 78 2.10 -9.64 5.94
CA CYS A 78 0.81 -9.56 5.26
C CYS A 78 -0.32 -9.96 6.24
N THR A 79 -0.82 -8.99 7.02
CA THR A 79 -1.74 -9.18 8.16
C THR A 79 -2.92 -8.19 8.09
N GLY A 80 -3.85 -8.23 9.05
CA GLY A 80 -4.92 -7.23 9.18
C GLY A 80 -6.14 -7.46 8.29
N ALA A 81 -6.35 -8.69 7.81
CA ALA A 81 -7.47 -9.03 6.93
C ALA A 81 -8.84 -8.72 7.56
N GLU A 82 -8.94 -8.74 8.89
CA GLU A 82 -10.10 -8.34 9.67
C GLU A 82 -10.51 -6.87 9.46
N ASN A 83 -9.58 -6.00 9.06
CA ASN A 83 -9.80 -4.58 8.81
C ASN A 83 -9.94 -4.23 7.32
N GLN A 84 -10.01 -5.23 6.43
CA GLN A 84 -10.08 -5.01 4.98
C GLN A 84 -11.26 -4.13 4.55
N ASN A 85 -12.34 -4.13 5.33
CA ASN A 85 -13.53 -3.30 5.12
C ASN A 85 -13.24 -1.80 5.25
N LEU A 86 -12.20 -1.38 5.98
CA LEU A 86 -11.85 0.04 6.12
C LEU A 86 -11.34 0.65 4.81
N ALA A 87 -10.81 -0.15 3.89
CA ALA A 87 -10.38 0.28 2.56
C ALA A 87 -10.42 -0.88 1.56
N SER A 88 -11.62 -1.31 1.16
CA SER A 88 -11.79 -2.53 0.36
C SER A 88 -11.22 -2.45 -1.07
N GLY A 89 -10.95 -1.25 -1.58
CA GLY A 89 -10.23 -1.04 -2.84
C GLY A 89 -8.70 -1.20 -2.73
N PHE A 90 -8.17 -1.26 -1.51
CA PHE A 90 -6.77 -1.60 -1.21
C PHE A 90 -6.72 -3.02 -0.64
N LYS A 91 -6.69 -4.02 -1.51
CA LYS A 91 -6.63 -5.42 -1.08
C LYS A 91 -5.29 -5.75 -0.44
N ILE A 92 -5.31 -6.22 0.81
CA ILE A 92 -4.12 -6.69 1.53
C ILE A 92 -3.49 -7.85 0.73
N GLY A 93 -2.16 -7.83 0.63
CA GLY A 93 -1.39 -8.78 -0.17
C GLY A 93 -1.31 -8.43 -1.66
N GLN A 94 -2.11 -7.49 -2.17
CA GLN A 94 -2.01 -7.00 -3.55
C GLN A 94 -1.18 -5.71 -3.63
N ARG A 95 -0.79 -5.34 -4.86
CA ARG A 95 -0.12 -4.05 -5.11
C ARG A 95 -1.01 -2.87 -4.71
N PHE A 96 -0.40 -1.79 -4.23
CA PHE A 96 -1.07 -0.52 -3.97
C PHE A 96 -1.62 0.06 -5.29
N HIS A 97 -2.95 0.03 -5.46
CA HIS A 97 -3.59 0.55 -6.66
C HIS A 97 -3.68 2.08 -6.60
N SER A 98 -2.73 2.75 -7.25
CA SER A 98 -2.67 4.22 -7.26
C SER A 98 -3.99 4.88 -7.65
N ALA A 99 -4.34 5.97 -6.98
CA ALA A 99 -5.37 6.92 -7.38
C ALA A 99 -4.81 8.34 -7.22
N GLU A 100 -5.46 9.32 -7.83
CA GLU A 100 -5.03 10.71 -7.75
C GLU A 100 -5.51 11.37 -6.46
N ALA A 101 -4.71 12.28 -5.92
CA ALA A 101 -5.07 13.20 -4.85
C ALA A 101 -4.39 14.55 -5.11
N ILE A 102 -4.86 15.60 -4.42
CA ILE A 102 -4.32 16.95 -4.57
C ILE A 102 -3.38 17.23 -3.40
N ARG A 103 -2.14 17.60 -3.69
CA ARG A 103 -1.16 17.99 -2.67
C ARG A 103 -1.54 19.34 -2.08
N VAL A 104 -1.60 19.42 -0.75
CA VAL A 104 -2.04 20.64 -0.04
C VAL A 104 -1.09 21.81 -0.29
N ALA A 105 0.22 21.54 -0.38
CA ALA A 105 1.22 22.60 -0.44
C ALA A 105 1.17 23.47 -1.71
N ASP A 106 0.76 22.92 -2.84
CA ASP A 106 0.82 23.59 -4.14
C ASP A 106 -0.36 23.32 -5.08
N GLY A 107 -1.37 22.56 -4.63
CA GLY A 107 -2.51 22.16 -5.45
C GLY A 107 -2.16 21.14 -6.55
N GLY A 108 -0.96 20.56 -6.51
CA GLY A 108 -0.51 19.60 -7.52
C GLY A 108 -1.31 18.30 -7.45
N ARG A 109 -1.93 17.91 -8.57
CA ARG A 109 -2.55 16.59 -8.71
C ARG A 109 -1.48 15.52 -8.88
N GLN A 110 -1.51 14.48 -8.05
CA GLN A 110 -0.54 13.40 -8.09
C GLN A 110 -1.17 12.04 -7.83
N HIS A 111 -0.76 11.06 -8.63
CA HIS A 111 -0.99 9.65 -8.34
C HIS A 111 -0.21 9.22 -7.09
N LEU A 112 -0.93 8.85 -6.03
CA LEU A 112 -0.31 8.47 -4.74
C LEU A 112 0.63 7.26 -4.85
N GLY A 113 0.34 6.32 -5.75
CA GLY A 113 1.22 5.17 -5.97
C GLY A 113 2.61 5.56 -6.48
N HIS A 114 2.79 6.74 -7.07
CA HIS A 114 4.09 7.23 -7.54
C HIS A 114 5.01 7.65 -6.40
N LEU A 115 4.49 7.80 -5.17
CA LEU A 115 5.25 8.07 -3.94
C LEU A 115 5.97 6.81 -3.43
N ASN A 116 5.50 5.62 -3.83
CA ASN A 116 6.16 4.34 -3.52
C ASN A 116 7.39 4.12 -4.41
N LYS A 117 8.46 4.90 -4.20
CA LYS A 117 9.73 4.76 -4.91
C LYS A 117 10.47 3.49 -4.49
N ALA A 118 11.28 2.94 -5.40
CA ALA A 118 12.11 1.77 -5.15
C ALA A 118 13.40 2.11 -4.36
N ASP A 119 13.23 2.60 -3.13
CA ASP A 119 14.30 3.09 -2.24
C ASP A 119 14.42 2.29 -0.94
N GLY A 120 13.67 1.19 -0.81
CA GLY A 120 13.72 0.30 0.35
C GLY A 120 12.89 0.75 1.55
N ARG A 121 12.22 1.90 1.47
CA ARG A 121 11.38 2.43 2.57
C ARG A 121 10.02 1.76 2.61
N TRP A 122 9.49 1.57 3.81
CA TRP A 122 8.07 1.27 4.00
C TRP A 122 7.25 2.55 3.83
N ARG A 123 5.99 2.43 3.42
CA ARG A 123 5.07 3.55 3.35
C ARG A 123 3.88 3.33 4.26
N ILE A 124 3.39 4.40 4.87
CA ILE A 124 2.09 4.41 5.53
C ILE A 124 1.27 5.54 4.91
N PHE A 125 0.15 5.19 4.31
CA PHE A 125 -0.86 6.16 3.88
C PHE A 125 -1.92 6.27 4.96
N ILE A 126 -2.03 7.42 5.60
CA ILE A 126 -3.05 7.72 6.60
C ILE A 126 -4.20 8.40 5.88
N PHE A 127 -5.32 7.70 5.77
CA PHE A 127 -6.58 8.25 5.26
C PHE A 127 -7.39 8.76 6.45
N GLY A 128 -7.44 10.08 6.60
CA GLY A 128 -8.12 10.70 7.73
C GLY A 128 -9.64 10.54 7.68
N ASN A 129 -10.23 10.44 8.87
CA ASN A 129 -11.68 10.43 9.04
C ASN A 129 -12.28 11.83 8.78
N LYS A 130 -13.56 12.03 9.13
CA LYS A 130 -14.27 13.31 8.93
C LYS A 130 -13.81 14.45 9.86
N GLN A 131 -13.01 14.17 10.88
CA GLN A 131 -12.52 15.19 11.81
C GLN A 131 -11.46 16.07 11.14
N ASN A 132 -11.38 17.33 11.55
CA ASN A 132 -10.37 18.24 11.03
C ASN A 132 -8.97 17.80 11.53
N PRO A 133 -8.02 17.48 10.63
CA PRO A 133 -6.69 17.02 11.02
C PRO A 133 -5.83 18.10 11.70
N GLY A 134 -6.20 19.38 11.62
CA GLY A 134 -5.55 20.46 12.39
C GLY A 134 -6.00 20.56 13.84
N GLU A 135 -7.07 19.85 14.24
CA GLU A 135 -7.54 19.83 15.62
C GLU A 135 -6.86 18.71 16.41
N SER A 136 -6.27 19.05 17.55
CA SER A 136 -5.57 18.10 18.43
C SER A 136 -6.46 17.00 19.03
N SER A 137 -7.77 17.22 19.00
CA SER A 137 -8.78 16.24 19.40
C SER A 137 -9.00 15.14 18.35
N SER A 138 -8.62 15.38 17.08
CA SER A 138 -8.85 14.45 15.97
C SER A 138 -7.98 13.20 16.06
N GLU A 139 -8.50 12.08 15.55
CA GLU A 139 -7.79 10.80 15.51
C GLU A 139 -6.53 10.87 14.64
N SER A 140 -6.61 11.57 13.50
CA SER A 140 -5.45 11.75 12.62
C SER A 140 -4.34 12.55 13.30
N TYR A 141 -4.67 13.62 14.02
CA TYR A 141 -3.67 14.40 14.77
C TYR A 141 -3.02 13.55 15.85
N LYS A 142 -3.82 12.82 16.65
CA LYS A 142 -3.32 11.95 17.72
C LYS A 142 -2.42 10.84 17.19
N LEU A 143 -2.75 10.25 16.05
CA LEU A 143 -1.90 9.26 15.37
C LEU A 143 -0.56 9.88 14.96
N VAL A 144 -0.59 11.07 14.36
CA VAL A 144 0.65 11.77 13.95
C VAL A 144 1.51 12.14 15.17
N GLU A 145 0.90 12.60 16.26
CA GLU A 145 1.59 12.86 17.53
C GLU A 145 2.22 11.60 18.11
N PHE A 146 1.50 10.48 18.11
CA PHE A 146 2.03 9.18 18.51
C PHE A 146 3.26 8.81 17.67
N ILE A 147 3.14 8.90 16.35
CA ILE A 147 4.23 8.56 15.42
C ILE A 147 5.44 9.46 15.63
N ALA A 148 5.23 10.76 15.84
CA ALA A 148 6.30 11.74 15.97
C ALA A 148 7.04 11.61 17.31
N ASN A 149 6.32 11.37 18.40
CA ASN A 149 6.82 11.63 19.75
C ASN A 149 6.89 10.40 20.66
N SER A 150 6.14 9.32 20.38
CA SER A 150 6.12 8.14 21.25
C SER A 150 7.40 7.31 21.13
N GLU A 151 7.93 6.84 22.26
CA GLU A 151 9.02 5.85 22.28
C GLU A 151 8.62 4.53 21.61
N SER A 152 7.34 4.16 21.69
CA SER A 152 6.81 2.98 21.00
C SER A 152 6.55 3.20 19.51
N SER A 153 6.69 4.42 18.98
CA SER A 153 6.50 4.68 17.55
C SER A 153 7.48 3.85 16.71
N PRO A 154 6.99 3.16 15.66
CA PRO A 154 7.87 2.46 14.71
C PRO A 154 8.88 3.41 14.06
N VAL A 155 8.48 4.65 13.76
CA VAL A 155 9.37 5.65 13.16
C VAL A 155 10.51 5.98 14.10
N ARG A 156 10.21 6.21 15.39
CA ARG A 156 11.23 6.51 16.42
C ARG A 156 12.12 5.32 16.74
N LYS A 157 11.58 4.12 16.72
CA LYS A 157 12.30 2.89 17.08
C LYS A 157 13.23 2.39 15.97
N TYR A 158 12.84 2.58 14.71
CA TYR A 158 13.50 1.99 13.54
C TYR A 158 14.24 2.97 12.63
N THR A 159 14.06 4.28 12.81
CA THR A 159 14.86 5.30 12.14
C THR A 159 16.08 5.65 13.01
N PRO A 160 17.32 5.53 12.49
CA PRO A 160 18.52 5.98 13.22
C PRO A 160 18.47 7.47 13.56
N ASP A 161 18.93 7.87 14.75
CA ASP A 161 18.85 9.26 15.24
C ASP A 161 19.44 10.33 14.29
N ALA A 162 20.51 10.00 13.55
CA ALA A 162 21.17 10.92 12.64
C ALA A 162 20.56 10.95 11.21
N ALA A 163 19.56 10.12 10.94
CA ALA A 163 18.92 10.02 9.63
C ALA A 163 17.66 10.90 9.56
N ASP A 164 17.24 11.25 8.34
CA ASP A 164 15.96 11.91 8.12
C ASP A 164 14.82 11.04 8.68
N ILE A 165 13.83 11.69 9.31
CA ILE A 165 12.75 11.01 10.05
C ILE A 165 11.94 10.04 9.17
N ASP A 166 11.84 10.33 7.87
CA ASP A 166 11.12 9.56 6.84
C ASP A 166 12.02 8.62 6.02
N SER A 167 13.25 8.34 6.49
CA SER A 167 14.25 7.54 5.76
C SER A 167 14.07 6.02 5.84
N VAL A 168 13.17 5.54 6.69
CA VAL A 168 12.88 4.09 6.88
C VAL A 168 11.39 3.80 6.66
N ILE A 169 10.53 4.59 7.30
CA ILE A 169 9.08 4.54 7.17
C ILE A 169 8.64 5.93 6.72
N ASP A 170 8.18 6.03 5.48
CA ASP A 170 7.72 7.27 4.86
C ASP A 170 6.21 7.39 4.98
N ILE A 171 5.71 8.53 5.46
CA ILE A 171 4.30 8.69 5.83
C ILE A 171 3.67 9.79 4.99
N TYR A 172 2.50 9.47 4.45
CA TYR A 172 1.68 10.36 3.64
C TYR A 172 0.28 10.42 4.24
N THR A 173 -0.33 11.59 4.26
CA THR A 173 -1.69 11.79 4.73
C THR A 173 -2.61 12.20 3.60
N VAL A 174 -3.84 11.70 3.62
CA VAL A 174 -4.88 12.02 2.66
C VAL A 174 -6.15 12.35 3.44
N PHE A 175 -6.61 13.58 3.29
CA PHE A 175 -7.75 14.12 4.05
C PHE A 175 -8.95 14.39 3.16
N GLN A 176 -10.12 14.48 3.78
CA GLN A 176 -11.39 14.73 3.09
C GLN A 176 -11.71 16.24 3.02
N GLN A 177 -11.17 16.99 3.98
CA GLN A 177 -11.31 18.44 4.09
C GLN A 177 -10.53 19.13 2.97
N GLN A 178 -11.10 20.21 2.41
CA GLN A 178 -10.52 20.94 1.27
C GLN A 178 -9.71 22.17 1.72
N ASP A 179 -10.17 22.87 2.76
CA ASP A 179 -9.55 24.10 3.26
C ASP A 179 -8.47 23.79 4.30
N LEU A 180 -7.42 23.09 3.88
CA LEU A 180 -6.31 22.70 4.75
C LEU A 180 -5.11 23.62 4.54
N SER A 181 -4.52 24.05 5.65
CA SER A 181 -3.24 24.75 5.69
C SER A 181 -2.19 23.84 6.29
N ILE A 182 -1.07 23.66 5.59
CA ILE A 182 0.01 22.79 6.06
C ILE A 182 0.65 23.31 7.34
N GLU A 183 0.68 24.63 7.52
CA GLU A 183 1.19 25.31 8.71
C GLU A 183 0.34 25.09 9.97
N ASN A 184 -0.91 24.64 9.81
CA ASN A 184 -1.78 24.27 10.92
C ASN A 184 -1.69 22.77 11.25
N MET A 185 -0.88 22.01 10.52
CA MET A 185 -0.67 20.58 10.74
C MET A 185 0.57 20.31 11.61
N PRO A 186 0.63 19.15 12.29
CA PRO A 186 1.84 18.78 13.03
C PRO A 186 3.10 18.80 12.16
N ASP A 187 4.21 19.29 12.71
CA ASP A 187 5.52 19.41 12.07
C ASP A 187 6.01 18.13 11.37
N PHE A 188 5.62 16.97 11.91
CA PHE A 188 5.93 15.67 11.34
C PHE A 188 5.37 15.46 9.92
N LEU A 189 4.28 16.14 9.56
CA LEU A 189 3.67 16.08 8.22
C LEU A 189 4.36 16.98 7.20
N TRP A 190 5.44 17.63 7.58
CA TRP A 190 6.27 18.45 6.68
C TRP A 190 7.68 18.53 7.27
N PRO A 191 8.36 17.38 7.36
CA PRO A 191 9.59 17.27 8.13
C PRO A 191 10.71 18.10 7.53
N ALA A 192 11.55 18.70 8.38
CA ALA A 192 12.82 19.25 7.97
C ALA A 192 13.81 18.11 7.72
N LYS A 193 14.47 18.10 6.55
CA LYS A 193 15.34 17.00 6.13
C LYS A 193 16.55 17.45 5.32
N GLY A 194 17.52 16.53 5.20
CA GLY A 194 18.77 16.73 4.50
C GLY A 194 19.70 17.73 5.19
N LYS A 195 20.87 17.95 4.59
CA LYS A 195 21.96 18.76 5.16
C LYS A 195 21.55 20.19 5.56
N PHE A 196 20.57 20.76 4.88
CA PHE A 196 20.13 22.15 5.08
C PHE A 196 18.83 22.27 5.90
N GLY A 197 18.24 21.15 6.34
CA GLY A 197 16.98 21.18 7.11
C GLY A 197 15.81 21.79 6.33
N LEU A 198 15.75 21.57 5.01
CA LEU A 198 14.64 22.08 4.20
C LEU A 198 13.39 21.26 4.48
N ARG A 199 12.24 21.92 4.52
CA ARG A 199 10.93 21.29 4.74
C ARG A 199 10.52 20.48 3.52
N ASP A 200 10.06 19.26 3.75
CA ASP A 200 9.37 18.45 2.74
C ASP A 200 7.88 18.80 2.71
N TYR A 201 7.41 19.36 1.62
CA TYR A 201 6.02 19.79 1.43
C TYR A 201 5.14 18.71 0.77
N GLU A 202 5.67 17.51 0.52
CA GLU A 202 5.02 16.48 -0.30
C GLU A 202 4.29 15.39 0.49
N LYS A 203 4.04 15.60 1.80
CA LYS A 203 3.43 14.57 2.65
C LYS A 203 1.93 14.67 2.83
N VAL A 204 1.32 15.82 2.54
CA VAL A 204 -0.10 16.08 2.85
C VAL A 204 -0.91 16.26 1.57
N PHE A 205 -1.99 15.49 1.46
CA PHE A 205 -2.91 15.50 0.34
C PHE A 205 -4.36 15.64 0.83
N HIS A 206 -5.23 16.09 -0.07
CA HIS A 206 -6.68 15.97 0.09
C HIS A 206 -7.32 15.28 -1.12
N ALA A 207 -8.50 14.73 -0.91
CA ALA A 207 -9.30 14.13 -1.96
C ALA A 207 -9.81 15.20 -2.96
N GLU A 208 -9.88 14.84 -4.24
CA GLU A 208 -10.40 15.70 -5.30
C GLU A 208 -11.89 15.48 -5.51
N LYS A 209 -12.68 16.57 -5.52
CA LYS A 209 -14.10 16.49 -5.85
C LYS A 209 -14.31 15.99 -7.29
N GLY A 210 -15.10 14.93 -7.46
CA GLY A 210 -15.35 14.29 -8.77
C GLY A 210 -14.28 13.28 -9.20
N ASN A 211 -13.21 13.14 -8.43
CA ASN A 211 -12.14 12.16 -8.61
C ASN A 211 -11.67 11.67 -7.23
N ASP A 212 -12.63 11.31 -6.38
CA ASP A 212 -12.39 11.11 -4.96
C ASP A 212 -11.77 9.74 -4.68
N ILE A 213 -10.55 9.73 -4.17
CA ILE A 213 -9.83 8.52 -3.78
C ILE A 213 -10.56 7.69 -2.71
N PHE A 214 -11.27 8.32 -1.76
CA PHE A 214 -12.05 7.60 -0.76
C PHE A 214 -13.17 6.77 -1.41
N GLU A 215 -13.79 7.29 -2.47
CA GLU A 215 -14.78 6.54 -3.25
C GLU A 215 -14.12 5.49 -4.13
N GLN A 216 -13.09 5.86 -4.90
CA GLN A 216 -12.40 4.94 -5.81
C GLN A 216 -11.75 3.76 -5.10
N ARG A 217 -11.40 3.91 -3.82
CA ARG A 217 -10.75 2.87 -3.01
C ARG A 217 -11.64 2.38 -1.88
N ASN A 218 -12.92 2.78 -1.86
CA ASN A 218 -13.90 2.37 -0.86
C ASN A 218 -13.35 2.47 0.56
N ILE A 219 -12.82 3.64 0.89
CA ILE A 219 -12.23 3.96 2.20
C ILE A 219 -13.35 4.43 3.12
N GLU A 220 -13.42 3.84 4.31
CA GLU A 220 -14.46 4.13 5.28
C GLU A 220 -14.28 5.54 5.86
N ARG A 221 -15.07 6.50 5.34
CA ARG A 221 -14.94 7.93 5.64
C ARG A 221 -15.09 8.27 7.12
N SER A 222 -15.94 7.53 7.83
CA SER A 222 -16.27 7.82 9.22
C SER A 222 -15.12 7.51 10.18
N SER A 223 -14.38 6.44 9.89
CA SER A 223 -13.33 5.92 10.76
C SER A 223 -11.92 6.21 10.24
N GLY A 224 -11.76 6.39 8.93
CA GLY A 224 -10.44 6.46 8.30
C GLY A 224 -9.66 5.16 8.46
N CYS A 225 -8.40 5.14 8.02
CA CYS A 225 -7.49 4.02 8.25
C CYS A 225 -6.03 4.38 7.95
N MET A 226 -5.13 3.50 8.39
CA MET A 226 -3.75 3.41 7.92
C MET A 226 -3.64 2.28 6.90
N VAL A 227 -3.05 2.55 5.75
CA VAL A 227 -2.66 1.52 4.75
C VAL A 227 -1.14 1.41 4.77
N VAL A 228 -0.63 0.27 5.28
CA VAL A 228 0.80 -0.01 5.37
C VAL A 228 1.26 -0.71 4.09
N VAL A 229 2.27 -0.14 3.43
CA VAL A 229 2.75 -0.56 2.11
C VAL A 229 4.24 -0.90 2.18
N ARG A 230 4.59 -2.05 1.62
CA ARG A 230 5.94 -2.58 1.54
C ARG A 230 6.82 -1.77 0.57
N PRO A 231 8.15 -1.90 0.69
CA PRO A 231 9.09 -1.34 -0.30
C PRO A 231 8.87 -1.84 -1.73
N ASP A 232 8.24 -3.01 -1.91
CA ASP A 232 7.87 -3.58 -3.21
C ASP A 232 6.43 -3.21 -3.65
N GLN A 233 5.87 -2.16 -3.05
CA GLN A 233 4.57 -1.56 -3.37
C GLN A 233 3.34 -2.44 -3.03
N HIS A 234 3.49 -3.55 -2.32
CA HIS A 234 2.35 -4.37 -1.89
C HIS A 234 1.78 -3.89 -0.54
N ILE A 235 0.46 -3.94 -0.41
CA ILE A 235 -0.23 -3.63 0.84
C ILE A 235 0.04 -4.78 1.82
N ALA A 236 0.61 -4.46 2.96
CA ALA A 236 0.92 -5.43 4.01
C ALA A 236 -0.13 -5.47 5.11
N ASN A 237 -0.77 -4.34 5.41
CA ASN A 237 -1.71 -4.25 6.52
C ASN A 237 -2.67 -3.06 6.33
N ILE A 238 -3.87 -3.16 6.89
CA ILE A 238 -4.81 -2.06 7.08
C ILE A 238 -5.17 -2.02 8.56
N LEU A 239 -5.07 -0.84 9.16
CA LEU A 239 -5.30 -0.63 10.59
C LEU A 239 -6.22 0.57 10.84
N PRO A 240 -7.06 0.55 11.89
CA PRO A 240 -7.76 1.73 12.38
C PRO A 240 -6.79 2.86 12.78
N LEU A 241 -7.21 4.13 12.72
CA LEU A 241 -6.34 5.27 13.05
C LEU A 241 -5.81 5.25 14.49
N ASN A 242 -6.52 4.61 15.42
CA ASN A 242 -6.15 4.51 16.83
C ASN A 242 -5.38 3.23 17.21
N ALA A 243 -5.06 2.37 16.24
CA ALA A 243 -4.40 1.07 16.45
C ALA A 243 -2.87 1.19 16.57
N TYR A 244 -2.42 2.00 17.52
CA TYR A 244 -1.01 2.36 17.73
C TYR A 244 -0.15 1.14 18.12
N GLN A 245 -0.70 0.29 18.98
CA GLN A 245 0.00 -0.88 19.51
C GLN A 245 0.15 -1.95 18.42
N GLU A 246 -0.87 -2.14 17.60
CA GLU A 246 -0.91 -3.06 16.48
C GLU A 246 0.06 -2.63 15.37
N LEU A 247 0.13 -1.31 15.09
CA LEU A 247 1.12 -0.77 14.17
C LEU A 247 2.55 -1.05 14.66
N THR A 248 2.81 -0.84 15.96
CA THR A 248 4.10 -1.13 16.58
C THR A 248 4.44 -2.61 16.52
N ALA A 249 3.50 -3.46 16.93
CA ALA A 249 3.66 -4.91 16.94
C ALA A 249 3.94 -5.48 15.54
N PHE A 250 3.32 -4.91 14.50
CA PHE A 250 3.58 -5.31 13.12
C PHE A 250 5.05 -5.13 12.73
N PHE A 251 5.65 -3.96 12.99
CA PHE A 251 7.06 -3.72 12.65
C PHE A 251 8.03 -4.44 13.60
N ASP A 252 7.68 -4.58 14.89
CA ASP A 252 8.45 -5.33 15.89
C ASP A 252 8.73 -6.78 15.50
N GLU A 253 7.82 -7.36 14.72
CA GLU A 253 7.92 -8.76 14.33
C GLU A 253 9.16 -9.01 13.46
N PHE A 254 9.55 -8.07 12.59
CA PHE A 254 10.63 -8.28 11.62
C PHE A 254 11.73 -7.21 11.59
N MET A 255 11.52 -6.01 12.13
CA MET A 255 12.53 -4.95 12.16
C MET A 255 13.52 -5.11 13.33
N ILE A 256 14.67 -4.46 13.22
CA ILE A 256 15.71 -4.37 14.26
C ILE A 256 15.76 -2.91 14.71
N ALA A 257 15.57 -2.66 16.00
CA ALA A 257 15.63 -1.32 16.57
C ALA A 257 17.00 -0.67 16.28
N GLN A 258 16.98 0.60 15.87
CA GLN A 258 18.22 1.33 15.54
C GLN A 258 18.72 2.19 16.69
N ASN A 259 17.80 2.57 17.59
CA ASN A 259 18.09 3.38 18.77
C ASN A 259 17.98 2.46 19.99
N GLN A 260 19.05 1.71 20.26
CA GLN A 260 19.23 1.06 21.55
C GLN A 260 20.30 1.83 22.31
N SER A 261 19.91 2.38 23.46
CA SER A 261 20.79 2.83 24.52
C SER A 261 21.64 1.67 25.04
#